data_AF-A0A6J5D7K3-F1
#
_entry.id   AF-A0A6J5D7K3-F1
#
_cell.length_a   1.000
_cell.length_b   1.000
_cell.length_c   1.000
_cell.angle_alpha   90.00
_cell.angle_beta   90.00
_cell.angle_gamma   90.00
#
_symmetry.space_group_name_H-M   'P 1'
#
loop_
_entity.id
_entity.type
_entity.pdbx_description
1 polymer ?
#
loop_
_entity_poly.entity_id
_entity_poly.type
_entity_poly.pdbx_seq_one_letter_code
_entity_poly.pdbx_strand_id
1 'polypeptide(L)'
;MARNRPESDEHDPVTEPFRAFLDELVKARTRASNAPDTAPELAAAEMNRHLLNLIELQTLQARRDSTRYDTESLMDARYLKAVLADEILLNTPWPGRETWTGCLLESTLFRTNVAGDLVFQRIEQVLSEREPSRRAVARLYLFALAMGFQGRFRGTDAAAQLRSYRDELYEFVYQRRADLMSRDRTVAPAAYANTLSHIAPRKLPTLSRWSVIVLLAFVSLLAVSELLWLWQSWPVREALRPDALSASTR
;
A
#
# COMPACT_ATOMS: atom_id res chain seq x y z
N MET A 1 -1.75 23.29 -28.71
CA MET A 1 -1.40 22.02 -28.05
C MET A 1 -2.60 21.52 -27.27
N ALA A 2 -3.44 20.72 -27.91
CA ALA A 2 -4.65 20.18 -27.30
C ALA A 2 -4.26 19.21 -26.19
N ARG A 3 -4.67 19.55 -24.96
CA ARG A 3 -4.52 18.71 -23.77
C ARG A 3 -5.42 17.50 -23.99
N ASN A 4 -4.84 16.39 -24.46
CA ASN A 4 -5.50 15.10 -24.56
C ASN A 4 -5.76 14.60 -23.13
N ARG A 5 -6.79 15.16 -22.50
CA ARG A 5 -7.37 14.63 -21.27
C ARG A 5 -7.94 13.29 -21.70
N PRO A 6 -7.46 12.15 -21.18
CA PRO A 6 -8.18 10.90 -21.42
C PRO A 6 -9.60 11.18 -20.93
N GLU A 7 -10.57 11.14 -21.84
CA GLU A 7 -11.98 11.14 -21.45
C GLU A 7 -12.10 10.10 -20.35
N SER A 8 -12.57 10.53 -19.19
CA SER A 8 -12.92 9.60 -18.14
C SER A 8 -14.01 8.72 -18.73
N ASP A 9 -13.64 7.51 -19.14
CA ASP A 9 -14.51 6.33 -19.16
C ASP A 9 -14.99 6.14 -17.71
N GLU A 10 -15.87 7.04 -17.28
CA GLU A 10 -16.30 7.19 -15.89
C GLU A 10 -17.33 6.11 -15.52
N HIS A 11 -17.75 5.31 -16.50
CA HIS A 11 -18.56 4.11 -16.32
C HIS A 11 -18.00 2.99 -17.21
N ASP A 12 -16.93 2.32 -16.76
CA ASP A 12 -16.56 1.01 -17.29
C ASP A 12 -17.45 -0.04 -16.60
N PRO A 13 -18.50 -0.56 -17.29
CA PRO A 13 -19.50 -1.44 -16.69
C PRO A 13 -18.90 -2.77 -16.22
N VAL A 14 -17.67 -3.10 -16.64
CA VAL A 14 -16.99 -4.33 -16.26
C VAL A 14 -16.06 -4.10 -15.06
N THR A 15 -15.36 -2.98 -15.02
CA THR A 15 -14.39 -2.68 -13.95
C THR A 15 -15.05 -2.39 -12.60
N GLU A 16 -16.18 -1.67 -12.57
CA GLU A 16 -16.85 -1.32 -11.31
C GLU A 16 -17.36 -2.55 -10.54
N PRO A 17 -18.13 -3.48 -11.16
CA PRO A 17 -18.54 -4.72 -10.48
C PRO A 17 -17.35 -5.59 -10.07
N PHE A 18 -16.25 -5.55 -10.83
CA PHE A 18 -15.02 -6.27 -10.50
C PHE A 18 -14.36 -5.72 -9.23
N ARG A 19 -14.25 -4.41 -9.11
CA ARG A 19 -13.73 -3.75 -7.89
C ARG A 19 -14.64 -4.00 -6.69
N ALA A 20 -15.95 -3.89 -6.85
CA ALA A 20 -16.92 -4.16 -5.79
C ALA A 20 -16.82 -5.61 -5.28
N PHE A 21 -16.62 -6.58 -6.18
CA PHE A 21 -16.38 -7.98 -5.81
C PHE A 21 -15.12 -8.14 -4.95
N LEU A 22 -14.01 -7.48 -5.32
CA LEU A 22 -12.76 -7.59 -4.59
C LEU A 22 -12.80 -6.89 -3.24
N ASP A 23 -13.49 -5.76 -3.16
CA ASP A 23 -13.73 -5.08 -1.89
C ASP A 23 -14.53 -5.99 -0.93
N GLU A 24 -15.59 -6.64 -1.42
CA GLU A 24 -16.31 -7.62 -0.61
C GLU A 24 -15.49 -8.86 -0.26
N LEU A 25 -14.65 -9.36 -1.16
CA LEU A 25 -13.72 -10.45 -0.84
C LEU A 25 -12.81 -10.08 0.35
N VAL A 26 -12.23 -8.88 0.32
CA VAL A 26 -11.34 -8.40 1.39
C VAL A 26 -12.11 -8.21 2.69
N LYS A 27 -13.33 -7.65 2.64
CA LYS A 27 -14.19 -7.50 3.81
C LYS A 27 -14.63 -8.84 4.39
N ALA A 28 -15.07 -9.78 3.55
CA ALA A 28 -15.48 -11.12 3.96
C ALA A 28 -14.34 -11.87 4.64
N ARG A 29 -13.12 -11.83 4.05
CA ARG A 29 -11.93 -12.42 4.66
C ARG A 29 -11.61 -11.79 6.02
N THR A 30 -11.69 -10.46 6.12
CA THR A 30 -11.44 -9.75 7.38
C THR A 30 -12.46 -10.13 8.45
N ARG A 31 -13.74 -10.26 8.09
CA ARG A 31 -14.79 -10.76 8.99
C ARG A 31 -14.49 -12.18 9.48
N ALA A 32 -14.08 -13.07 8.58
CA ALA A 32 -13.70 -14.44 8.94
C ALA A 32 -12.50 -14.48 9.88
N SER A 33 -11.45 -13.68 9.63
CA SER A 33 -10.27 -13.61 10.49
C SER A 33 -10.57 -13.06 11.89
N ASN A 34 -11.62 -12.25 12.04
CA ASN A 34 -12.06 -11.71 13.33
C ASN A 34 -12.97 -12.67 14.13
N ALA A 35 -13.36 -13.81 13.55
CA ALA A 35 -14.22 -14.82 14.17
C ALA A 35 -13.46 -16.16 14.35
N PRO A 36 -12.44 -16.21 15.24
CA PRO A 36 -11.48 -17.31 15.31
C PRO A 36 -12.05 -18.66 15.77
N ASP A 37 -13.21 -18.67 16.45
CA ASP A 37 -13.81 -19.90 17.01
C ASP A 37 -14.55 -20.76 15.97
N THR A 38 -14.54 -20.36 14.70
CA THR A 38 -15.22 -21.09 13.63
C THR A 38 -14.35 -22.24 13.14
N ALA A 39 -14.92 -23.45 13.04
CA ALA A 39 -14.23 -24.59 12.43
C ALA A 39 -13.77 -24.24 10.99
N PRO A 40 -12.55 -24.62 10.59
CA PRO A 40 -11.94 -24.18 9.32
C PRO A 40 -12.78 -24.60 8.10
N GLU A 41 -13.35 -25.80 8.12
CA GLU A 41 -14.23 -26.32 7.07
C GLU A 41 -15.50 -25.49 6.91
N LEU A 42 -16.12 -25.08 8.04
CA LEU A 42 -17.32 -24.25 8.02
C LEU A 42 -17.00 -22.83 7.51
N ALA A 43 -15.88 -22.25 7.94
CA ALA A 43 -15.42 -20.95 7.46
C ALA A 43 -15.16 -20.96 5.95
N ALA A 44 -14.56 -22.04 5.44
CA ALA A 44 -14.29 -22.20 4.01
C ALA A 44 -15.58 -22.42 3.21
N ALA A 45 -16.50 -23.26 3.69
CA ALA A 45 -17.79 -23.48 3.04
C ALA A 45 -18.65 -22.20 3.00
N GLU A 46 -18.67 -21.42 4.09
CA GLU A 46 -19.39 -20.15 4.16
C GLU A 46 -18.79 -19.11 3.21
N MET A 47 -17.46 -18.98 3.17
CA MET A 47 -16.75 -18.10 2.23
C MET A 47 -17.05 -18.48 0.78
N ASN A 48 -16.95 -19.77 0.44
CA ASN A 48 -17.25 -20.28 -0.89
C ASN A 48 -18.69 -19.94 -1.30
N ARG A 49 -19.68 -20.30 -0.48
CA ARG A 49 -21.10 -19.99 -0.73
C ARG A 49 -21.34 -18.49 -0.90
N HIS A 50 -20.72 -17.66 -0.06
CA HIS A 50 -20.87 -16.20 -0.14
C HIS A 50 -20.35 -15.64 -1.47
N LEU A 51 -19.14 -16.05 -1.87
CA LEU A 51 -18.50 -15.56 -3.10
C LEU A 51 -19.18 -16.11 -4.35
N LEU A 52 -19.64 -17.37 -4.36
CA LEU A 52 -20.43 -17.93 -5.46
C LEU A 52 -21.71 -17.13 -5.68
N ASN A 53 -22.48 -16.90 -4.60
CA ASN A 53 -23.71 -16.10 -4.68
C ASN A 53 -23.42 -14.69 -5.21
N LEU A 54 -22.33 -14.05 -4.74
CA LEU A 54 -21.95 -12.72 -5.20
C LEU A 54 -21.60 -12.69 -6.69
N ILE A 55 -20.79 -13.65 -7.16
CA ILE A 55 -20.42 -13.78 -8.58
C ILE A 55 -21.68 -14.02 -9.44
N GLU A 56 -22.58 -14.89 -8.99
CA GLU A 56 -23.82 -15.20 -9.70
C GLU A 56 -24.75 -13.99 -9.79
N LEU A 57 -24.99 -13.30 -8.67
CA LEU A 57 -25.84 -12.10 -8.63
C LEU A 57 -25.30 -11.02 -9.57
N GLN A 58 -24.00 -10.72 -9.51
CA GLN A 58 -23.38 -9.74 -10.40
C GLN A 58 -23.42 -10.19 -11.87
N THR A 59 -23.27 -11.49 -12.15
CA THR A 59 -23.37 -11.99 -13.52
C THR A 59 -24.80 -11.86 -14.06
N LEU A 60 -25.81 -12.14 -13.24
CA LEU A 60 -27.22 -12.01 -13.63
C LEU A 60 -27.60 -10.54 -13.89
N GLN A 61 -27.12 -9.62 -13.05
CA GLN A 61 -27.31 -8.18 -13.24
C GLN A 61 -26.69 -7.73 -14.57
N ALA A 62 -25.41 -8.04 -14.80
CA ALA A 62 -24.72 -7.64 -16.01
C ALA A 62 -25.33 -8.24 -17.29
N ARG A 63 -25.85 -9.49 -17.24
CA ARG A 63 -26.51 -10.13 -18.39
C ARG A 63 -27.78 -9.43 -18.85
N ARG A 64 -28.48 -8.71 -17.96
CA ARG A 64 -29.72 -8.00 -18.32
C ARG A 64 -29.45 -6.78 -19.19
N ASP A 65 -28.26 -6.19 -19.03
CA ASP A 65 -27.91 -4.90 -19.62
C ASP A 65 -26.86 -5.04 -20.75
N SER A 66 -26.45 -6.27 -21.08
CA SER A 66 -25.29 -6.56 -21.95
C SER A 66 -25.62 -6.82 -23.43
N THR A 67 -24.77 -6.33 -24.32
CA THR A 67 -24.68 -6.73 -25.75
C THR A 67 -23.91 -8.05 -25.92
N ARG A 68 -23.84 -8.61 -27.15
CA ARG A 68 -23.08 -9.85 -27.46
C ARG A 68 -21.58 -9.74 -27.09
N TYR A 69 -20.90 -8.64 -27.43
CA TYR A 69 -19.48 -8.43 -27.09
C TYR A 69 -19.27 -8.24 -25.57
N ASP A 70 -20.26 -7.64 -24.90
CA ASP A 70 -20.26 -7.53 -23.44
C ASP A 70 -20.42 -8.90 -22.77
N THR A 71 -21.13 -9.83 -23.41
CA THR A 71 -21.32 -11.19 -22.89
C THR A 71 -20.01 -11.95 -22.79
N GLU A 72 -19.14 -11.86 -23.80
CA GLU A 72 -17.84 -12.53 -23.76
C GLU A 72 -16.94 -11.89 -22.69
N SER A 73 -16.88 -10.55 -22.67
CA SER A 73 -16.16 -9.79 -21.66
C SER A 73 -16.65 -10.08 -20.24
N LEU A 74 -17.95 -10.30 -20.08
CA LEU A 74 -18.58 -10.69 -18.83
C LEU A 74 -18.19 -12.10 -18.40
N MET A 75 -18.09 -13.06 -19.33
CA MET A 75 -17.63 -14.41 -19.00
C MET A 75 -16.14 -14.41 -18.61
N ASP A 76 -15.32 -13.60 -19.29
CA ASP A 76 -13.92 -13.38 -18.91
C ASP A 76 -13.79 -12.76 -17.52
N ALA A 77 -14.58 -11.73 -17.23
CA ALA A 77 -14.64 -11.10 -15.90
C ALA A 77 -15.11 -12.10 -14.83
N ARG A 78 -16.14 -12.90 -15.10
CA ARG A 78 -16.65 -13.94 -14.19
C ARG A 78 -15.57 -14.98 -13.86
N TYR A 79 -14.84 -15.43 -14.88
CA TYR A 79 -13.74 -16.37 -14.72
C TYR A 79 -12.60 -15.76 -13.88
N LEU A 80 -12.17 -14.56 -14.24
CA LEU A 80 -11.08 -13.87 -13.55
C LEU A 80 -11.42 -13.61 -12.07
N LYS A 81 -12.67 -13.28 -11.72
CA LYS A 81 -13.11 -13.13 -10.32
C LYS A 81 -12.87 -14.40 -9.50
N ALA A 82 -13.28 -15.55 -10.03
CA ALA A 82 -13.12 -16.84 -9.34
C ALA A 82 -11.64 -17.18 -9.14
N VAL A 83 -10.86 -17.13 -10.22
CA VAL A 83 -9.44 -17.49 -10.20
C VAL A 83 -8.62 -16.56 -9.31
N LEU A 84 -8.87 -15.25 -9.37
CA LEU A 84 -8.19 -14.29 -8.52
C LEU A 84 -8.56 -14.43 -7.05
N ALA A 85 -9.84 -14.68 -6.74
CA ALA A 85 -10.28 -14.91 -5.37
C ALA A 85 -9.65 -16.17 -4.78
N ASP A 86 -9.60 -17.26 -5.56
CA ASP A 86 -8.90 -18.49 -5.17
C ASP A 86 -7.42 -18.23 -4.90
N GLU A 87 -6.74 -17.48 -5.77
CA GLU A 87 -5.34 -17.13 -5.55
C GLU A 87 -5.14 -16.27 -4.29
N ILE A 88 -6.00 -15.30 -4.01
CA ILE A 88 -5.91 -14.47 -2.81
C ILE A 88 -6.15 -15.30 -1.54
N LEU A 89 -7.17 -16.16 -1.54
CA LEU A 89 -7.57 -16.97 -0.39
C LEU A 89 -6.57 -18.09 -0.08
N LEU A 90 -5.94 -18.69 -1.09
CA LEU A 90 -4.88 -19.68 -0.89
C LEU A 90 -3.59 -19.07 -0.33
N ASN A 91 -3.36 -17.77 -0.56
CA ASN A 91 -2.08 -17.13 -0.26
C ASN A 91 -2.10 -16.18 0.93
N THR A 92 -3.26 -15.76 1.39
CA THR A 92 -3.39 -14.92 2.59
C THR A 92 -3.71 -15.77 3.82
N PRO A 93 -3.23 -15.45 5.04
CA PRO A 93 -3.69 -16.11 6.26
C PRO A 93 -5.15 -15.77 6.61
N TRP A 94 -5.98 -16.80 6.85
CA TRP A 94 -7.36 -16.73 7.37
C TRP A 94 -7.80 -18.14 7.82
N PRO A 95 -8.87 -18.29 8.63
CA PRO A 95 -9.21 -19.57 9.28
C PRO A 95 -9.46 -20.76 8.34
N GLY A 96 -10.08 -20.54 7.18
CA GLY A 96 -10.42 -21.61 6.22
C GLY A 96 -9.38 -21.86 5.13
N ARG A 97 -8.18 -21.26 5.23
CA ARG A 97 -7.14 -21.32 4.19
C ARG A 97 -6.74 -22.75 3.84
N GLU A 98 -6.47 -23.58 4.84
CA GLU A 98 -5.94 -24.94 4.63
C GLU A 98 -6.97 -25.85 3.94
N THR A 99 -8.24 -25.64 4.23
CA THR A 99 -9.36 -26.39 3.65
C THR A 99 -9.83 -25.84 2.30
N TRP A 100 -9.39 -24.63 1.91
CA TRP A 100 -9.87 -23.94 0.70
C TRP A 100 -9.59 -24.72 -0.60
N THR A 101 -8.50 -25.49 -0.66
CA THR A 101 -8.17 -26.35 -1.81
C THR A 101 -9.30 -27.32 -2.17
N GLY A 102 -10.13 -27.72 -1.19
CA GLY A 102 -11.28 -28.59 -1.42
C GLY A 102 -12.55 -27.88 -1.91
N CYS A 103 -12.59 -26.55 -1.87
CA CYS A 103 -13.77 -25.74 -2.21
C CYS A 103 -13.42 -24.52 -3.07
N LEU A 104 -12.53 -24.69 -4.05
CA LEU A 104 -12.17 -23.62 -4.99
C LEU A 104 -13.41 -23.12 -5.77
N LEU A 105 -13.46 -21.82 -6.01
CA LEU A 105 -14.50 -21.20 -6.82
C LEU A 105 -14.37 -21.62 -8.28
N GLU A 106 -13.14 -21.72 -8.78
CA GLU A 106 -12.86 -22.16 -10.15
C GLU A 106 -13.44 -23.56 -10.41
N SER A 107 -13.13 -24.53 -9.54
CA SER A 107 -13.59 -25.91 -9.72
C SER A 107 -15.11 -26.01 -9.65
N THR A 108 -15.73 -25.22 -8.77
CA THR A 108 -17.19 -25.20 -8.60
C THR A 108 -17.90 -24.56 -9.81
N LEU A 109 -17.37 -23.46 -10.36
CA LEU A 109 -18.02 -22.69 -11.42
C LEU A 109 -17.68 -23.20 -12.84
N PHE A 110 -16.44 -23.62 -13.06
CA PHE A 110 -15.90 -23.88 -14.40
C PHE A 110 -15.44 -25.33 -14.58
N ARG A 111 -15.43 -26.14 -13.52
CA ARG A 111 -14.97 -27.54 -13.55
C ARG A 111 -13.53 -27.70 -14.06
N THR A 112 -12.71 -26.68 -13.86
CA THR A 112 -11.28 -26.66 -14.21
C THR A 112 -10.45 -26.53 -12.93
N ASN A 113 -9.20 -27.04 -12.97
CA ASN A 113 -8.19 -26.88 -11.92
C ASN A 113 -6.86 -26.38 -12.52
N VAL A 114 -6.97 -25.66 -13.65
CA VAL A 114 -5.85 -25.15 -14.45
C VAL A 114 -6.01 -23.63 -14.60
N ALA A 115 -6.44 -23.00 -13.50
CA ALA A 115 -6.77 -21.57 -13.39
C ALA A 115 -5.67 -20.66 -13.89
N GLY A 116 -4.48 -20.92 -13.38
CA GLY A 116 -3.32 -20.05 -13.58
C GLY A 116 -2.91 -19.94 -15.03
N ASP A 117 -3.00 -21.03 -15.81
CA ASP A 117 -2.57 -21.04 -17.20
C ASP A 117 -3.59 -20.38 -18.14
N LEU A 118 -4.88 -20.63 -17.92
CA LEU A 118 -5.92 -20.14 -18.82
C LEU A 118 -6.00 -18.62 -18.83
N VAL A 119 -5.76 -17.96 -17.68
CA VAL A 119 -5.70 -16.49 -17.62
C VAL A 119 -4.59 -15.95 -18.52
N PHE A 120 -3.39 -16.54 -18.49
CA PHE A 120 -2.29 -16.09 -19.36
C PHE A 120 -2.52 -16.42 -20.83
N GLN A 121 -3.16 -17.55 -21.15
CA GLN A 121 -3.57 -17.86 -22.53
C GLN A 121 -4.55 -16.80 -23.06
N ARG A 122 -5.53 -16.37 -22.24
CA ARG A 122 -6.45 -15.30 -22.63
C ARG A 122 -5.76 -13.94 -22.75
N ILE A 123 -4.78 -13.64 -21.90
CA ILE A 123 -3.94 -12.44 -22.03
C ILE A 123 -3.21 -12.45 -23.38
N GLU A 124 -2.54 -13.56 -23.70
CA GLU A 124 -1.82 -13.74 -24.96
C GLU A 124 -2.74 -13.59 -26.17
N GLN A 125 -3.94 -14.18 -26.13
CA GLN A 125 -4.95 -14.05 -27.17
C GLN A 125 -5.36 -12.58 -27.38
N VAL A 126 -5.72 -11.87 -26.30
CA VAL A 126 -6.14 -10.46 -26.38
C VAL A 126 -5.02 -9.56 -26.91
N LEU A 127 -3.77 -9.81 -26.50
CA LEU A 127 -2.60 -9.07 -26.97
C LEU A 127 -2.22 -9.38 -28.43
N SER A 128 -2.55 -10.58 -28.92
CA SER A 128 -2.35 -11.00 -30.30
C SER A 128 -3.42 -10.42 -31.23
N GLU A 129 -4.69 -10.50 -30.84
CA GLU A 129 -5.83 -10.01 -31.64
C GLU A 129 -5.86 -8.48 -31.70
N ARG A 130 -5.49 -7.80 -30.60
CA ARG A 130 -5.50 -6.34 -30.45
C ARG A 130 -6.82 -5.67 -30.83
N GLU A 131 -7.94 -6.37 -30.65
CA GLU A 131 -9.27 -5.84 -30.95
C GLU A 131 -9.69 -4.72 -29.95
N PRO A 132 -10.08 -3.52 -30.42
CA PRO A 132 -10.47 -2.42 -29.53
C PRO A 132 -11.59 -2.76 -28.52
N SER A 133 -12.50 -3.68 -28.88
CA SER A 133 -13.57 -4.20 -28.03
C SER A 133 -13.06 -4.95 -26.80
N ARG A 134 -11.90 -5.61 -26.90
CA ARG A 134 -11.29 -6.41 -25.82
C ARG A 134 -10.57 -5.56 -24.76
N ARG A 135 -10.46 -4.24 -24.95
CA ARG A 135 -9.73 -3.35 -24.03
C ARG A 135 -10.29 -3.36 -22.61
N ALA A 136 -11.60 -3.50 -22.45
CA ALA A 136 -12.24 -3.59 -21.13
C ALA A 136 -11.75 -4.81 -20.35
N VAL A 137 -11.67 -5.98 -21.01
CA VAL A 137 -11.15 -7.21 -20.40
C VAL A 137 -9.64 -7.12 -20.17
N ALA A 138 -8.88 -6.59 -21.13
CA ALA A 138 -7.44 -6.36 -20.97
C ALA A 138 -7.12 -5.51 -19.73
N ARG A 139 -7.97 -4.51 -19.43
CA ARG A 139 -7.87 -3.69 -18.23
C ARG A 139 -8.08 -4.51 -16.96
N LEU A 140 -9.00 -5.47 -16.96
CA LEU A 140 -9.18 -6.40 -15.84
C LEU A 140 -7.95 -7.28 -15.63
N TYR A 141 -7.37 -7.83 -16.70
CA TYR A 141 -6.13 -8.62 -16.60
C TYR A 141 -4.97 -7.79 -16.07
N LEU A 142 -4.81 -6.56 -16.57
CA LEU A 142 -3.80 -5.63 -16.05
C LEU A 142 -4.02 -5.37 -14.56
N PHE A 143 -5.27 -5.18 -14.13
CA PHE A 143 -5.61 -4.96 -12.73
C PHE A 143 -5.33 -6.21 -11.86
N ALA A 144 -5.65 -7.41 -12.34
CA ALA A 144 -5.30 -8.66 -11.67
C ALA A 144 -3.78 -8.82 -11.47
N LEU A 145 -2.99 -8.55 -12.52
CA LEU A 145 -1.52 -8.56 -12.42
C LEU A 145 -0.98 -7.46 -11.48
N ALA A 146 -1.66 -6.32 -11.40
CA ALA A 146 -1.31 -5.24 -10.47
C ALA A 146 -1.56 -5.63 -9.01
N MET A 147 -2.56 -6.47 -8.73
CA MET A 147 -2.82 -7.04 -7.40
C MET A 147 -1.89 -8.20 -7.02
N GLY A 148 -0.99 -8.59 -7.92
CA GLY A 148 0.00 -9.64 -7.65
C GLY A 148 -0.46 -11.03 -8.05
N PHE A 149 -1.44 -11.15 -8.96
CA PHE A 149 -1.76 -12.42 -9.61
C PHE A 149 -0.53 -12.98 -10.32
N GLN A 150 -0.16 -14.21 -10.00
CA GLN A 150 1.00 -14.91 -10.58
C GLN A 150 0.59 -16.11 -11.42
N GLY A 151 -0.53 -16.77 -11.11
CA GLY A 151 -0.96 -17.99 -11.79
C GLY A 151 0.18 -19.00 -11.99
N ARG A 152 0.40 -19.42 -13.25
CA ARG A 152 1.45 -20.39 -13.63
C ARG A 152 2.89 -19.97 -13.34
N PHE A 153 3.14 -18.67 -13.19
CA PHE A 153 4.48 -18.13 -12.95
C PHE A 153 4.88 -18.15 -11.47
N ARG A 154 3.98 -18.60 -10.59
CA ARG A 154 4.23 -18.70 -9.16
C ARG A 154 5.40 -19.64 -8.87
N GLY A 155 6.35 -19.16 -8.07
CA GLY A 155 7.55 -19.94 -7.68
C GLY A 155 8.64 -20.02 -8.75
N THR A 156 8.49 -19.32 -9.88
CA THR A 156 9.52 -19.18 -10.91
C THR A 156 10.11 -17.78 -10.90
N ASP A 157 11.34 -17.59 -11.39
CA ASP A 157 11.94 -16.26 -11.59
C ASP A 157 11.40 -15.57 -12.85
N ALA A 158 10.07 -15.45 -12.92
CA ALA A 158 9.33 -14.91 -14.06
C ALA A 158 8.94 -13.45 -13.86
N ALA A 159 9.63 -12.72 -12.97
CA ALA A 159 9.34 -11.32 -12.69
C ALA A 159 9.49 -10.45 -13.95
N ALA A 160 10.45 -10.77 -14.81
CA ALA A 160 10.63 -10.09 -16.10
C ALA A 160 9.46 -10.34 -17.06
N GLN A 161 8.97 -11.58 -17.12
CA GLN A 161 7.88 -11.95 -18.00
C GLN A 161 6.54 -11.35 -17.54
N LEU A 162 6.26 -11.37 -16.24
CA LEU A 162 5.09 -10.68 -15.67
C LEU A 162 5.13 -9.17 -15.92
N ARG A 163 6.32 -8.56 -15.90
CA ARG A 163 6.49 -7.15 -16.29
C ARG A 163 6.17 -6.92 -17.77
N SER A 164 6.65 -7.78 -18.67
CA SER A 164 6.32 -7.69 -20.11
C SER A 164 4.82 -7.69 -20.35
N TYR A 165 4.09 -8.66 -19.78
CA TYR A 165 2.63 -8.71 -19.92
C TYR A 165 1.95 -7.45 -19.38
N ARG A 166 2.41 -6.89 -18.25
CA ARG A 166 1.87 -5.65 -17.70
C ARG A 166 2.10 -4.46 -18.64
N ASP A 167 3.29 -4.35 -19.22
CA ASP A 167 3.63 -3.25 -20.12
C ASP A 167 2.84 -3.33 -21.43
N GLU A 168 2.72 -4.53 -22.01
CA GLU A 168 1.94 -4.78 -23.24
C GLU A 168 0.44 -4.54 -23.02
N LEU A 169 -0.13 -5.03 -21.91
CA LEU A 169 -1.52 -4.77 -21.55
C LEU A 169 -1.76 -3.29 -21.29
N TYR A 170 -0.82 -2.59 -20.63
CA TYR A 170 -0.93 -1.15 -20.39
C TYR A 170 -0.95 -0.37 -21.70
N GLU A 171 -0.02 -0.68 -22.61
CA GLU A 171 0.05 -0.04 -23.92
C GLU A 171 -1.22 -0.29 -24.72
N PHE A 172 -1.75 -1.52 -24.69
CA PHE A 172 -2.99 -1.87 -25.37
C PHE A 172 -4.22 -1.15 -24.80
N VAL A 173 -4.35 -1.08 -23.46
CA VAL A 173 -5.50 -0.46 -22.77
C VAL A 173 -5.50 1.05 -22.89
N TYR A 174 -4.35 1.68 -22.66
CA TYR A 174 -4.24 3.15 -22.59
C TYR A 174 -3.72 3.79 -23.86
N GLN A 175 -3.40 3.00 -24.89
CA GLN A 175 -2.85 3.44 -26.18
C GLN A 175 -1.62 4.35 -26.00
N ARG A 176 -0.87 4.14 -24.92
CA ARG A 176 0.34 4.89 -24.59
C ARG A 176 1.30 3.96 -23.87
N ARG A 177 2.59 4.14 -24.11
CA ARG A 177 3.61 3.38 -23.38
C ARG A 177 3.49 3.64 -21.88
N ALA A 178 3.68 2.59 -21.10
CA ALA A 178 3.81 2.68 -19.65
C ALA A 178 5.09 3.47 -19.33
N ASP A 179 4.96 4.79 -19.21
CA ASP A 179 6.05 5.67 -18.77
C ASP A 179 6.19 5.62 -17.23
N LEU A 180 6.20 4.38 -16.71
CA LEU A 180 6.50 3.99 -15.33
C LEU A 180 8.01 3.84 -15.12
N MET A 181 8.79 3.85 -16.21
CA MET A 181 10.24 3.60 -16.24
C MET A 181 11.08 4.88 -16.23
N SER A 182 10.46 6.07 -16.23
CA SER A 182 11.23 7.28 -15.95
C SER A 182 11.66 7.22 -14.48
N ARG A 183 12.96 6.96 -14.27
CA ARG A 183 13.59 6.83 -12.94
C ARG A 183 13.34 8.03 -12.02
N ASP A 184 12.92 9.16 -12.60
CA ASP A 184 12.59 10.42 -11.92
C ASP A 184 11.08 10.64 -11.67
N ARG A 185 10.19 9.73 -12.09
CA ARG A 185 8.75 9.89 -11.87
C ARG A 185 8.33 9.40 -10.48
N THR A 186 8.09 10.36 -9.61
CA THR A 186 7.39 10.14 -8.33
C THR A 186 5.89 9.90 -8.56
N VAL A 187 5.31 8.92 -7.85
CA VAL A 187 3.88 8.52 -7.94
C VAL A 187 2.92 9.70 -7.69
N ALA A 188 3.29 10.63 -6.82
CA ALA A 188 2.56 11.86 -6.55
C ALA A 188 3.54 13.02 -6.42
N PRO A 189 3.89 13.73 -7.51
CA PRO A 189 4.87 14.82 -7.46
C PRO A 189 4.55 15.87 -6.41
N ALA A 190 3.26 16.16 -6.18
CA ALA A 190 2.80 17.10 -5.15
C ALA A 190 3.04 16.61 -3.70
N ALA A 191 3.05 15.30 -3.47
CA ALA A 191 3.40 14.74 -2.17
C ALA A 191 4.90 14.91 -1.91
N TYR A 192 5.74 14.64 -2.91
CA TYR A 192 7.19 14.84 -2.84
C TYR A 192 7.61 16.32 -2.88
N ALA A 193 6.79 17.21 -3.44
CA ALA A 193 7.02 18.64 -3.46
C ALA A 193 6.93 19.28 -2.05
N ASN A 194 6.18 18.65 -1.13
CA ASN A 194 5.99 19.13 0.24
C ASN A 194 6.59 18.18 1.29
N THR A 195 7.17 17.06 0.89
CA THR A 195 8.04 16.31 1.80
C THR A 195 9.28 17.17 2.05
N LEU A 196 9.61 17.42 3.32
CA LEU A 196 10.88 18.00 3.76
C LEU A 196 12.06 17.02 3.48
N SER A 197 12.16 16.49 2.26
CA SER A 197 13.19 15.54 1.81
C SER A 197 14.50 16.24 1.44
N HIS A 198 14.51 17.58 1.34
CA HIS A 198 15.72 18.38 1.21
C HIS A 198 16.39 18.73 2.54
N ILE A 199 15.94 18.18 3.67
CA ILE A 199 16.76 18.17 4.88
C ILE A 199 17.88 17.15 4.64
N ALA A 200 18.94 17.60 3.97
CA ALA A 200 20.24 16.98 4.13
C ALA A 200 20.45 16.80 5.64
N PRO A 201 20.79 15.59 6.15
CA PRO A 201 21.01 15.38 7.57
C PRO A 201 22.13 16.34 7.99
N ARG A 202 21.74 17.50 8.51
CA ARG A 202 22.67 18.47 9.07
C ARG A 202 23.16 17.80 10.33
N LYS A 203 24.36 17.21 10.25
CA LYS A 203 25.09 16.72 11.41
C LYS A 203 25.01 17.83 12.46
N LEU A 204 24.39 17.53 13.59
CA LEU A 204 24.38 18.44 14.73
C LEU A 204 25.82 18.91 14.95
N PRO A 205 26.07 20.23 15.10
CA PRO A 205 27.42 20.72 15.29
C PRO A 205 28.00 19.98 16.50
N THR A 206 29.01 19.14 16.23
CA THR A 206 29.71 18.42 17.28
C THR A 206 30.30 19.47 18.20
N LEU A 207 29.85 19.51 19.45
CA LEU A 207 30.41 20.40 20.46
C LEU A 207 31.92 20.14 20.51
N SER A 208 32.71 21.10 20.02
CA SER A 208 34.16 20.97 20.02
C SER A 208 34.64 20.90 21.45
N ARG A 209 35.59 20.01 21.75
CA ARG A 209 36.16 19.89 23.11
C ARG A 209 36.65 21.24 23.67
N TRP A 210 37.06 22.14 22.78
CA TRP A 210 37.45 23.51 23.13
C TRP A 210 36.30 24.38 23.65
N SER A 211 35.09 24.29 23.09
CA SER A 211 33.97 25.10 23.61
C SER A 211 33.56 24.66 25.01
N VAL A 212 33.69 23.36 25.34
CA VAL A 212 33.49 22.84 26.69
C VAL A 212 34.56 23.35 27.65
N ILE A 213 35.83 23.37 27.23
CA ILE A 213 36.94 23.90 28.04
C ILE A 213 36.75 25.40 28.30
N VAL A 214 36.38 26.18 27.29
CA VAL A 214 36.12 27.63 27.43
C VAL A 214 34.94 27.88 28.37
N LEU A 215 33.86 27.11 28.25
CA LEU A 215 32.72 27.21 29.14
C LEU A 215 33.11 26.90 30.59
N LEU A 216 33.90 25.83 30.82
CA LEU A 216 34.40 25.47 32.15
C LEU A 216 35.31 26.55 32.74
N ALA A 217 36.21 27.11 31.92
CA ALA A 217 37.09 28.21 32.33
C ALA A 217 36.31 29.48 32.67
N PHE A 218 35.25 29.78 31.92
CA PHE A 218 34.38 30.92 32.20
C PHE A 218 33.62 30.72 33.53
N VAL A 219 33.06 29.54 33.75
CA VAL A 219 32.37 29.20 35.01
C VAL A 219 33.33 29.22 36.20
N SER A 220 34.56 28.71 36.06
CA SER A 220 35.55 28.75 37.14
C SER A 220 35.97 30.18 37.48
N LEU A 221 36.12 31.05 36.49
CA LEU A 221 36.46 32.45 36.69
C LEU A 221 35.35 33.22 37.41
N LEU A 222 34.08 32.95 37.07
CA LEU A 222 32.93 33.48 37.80
C LEU A 222 32.93 33.01 39.26
N ALA A 223 33.19 31.72 39.51
CA ALA A 223 33.24 31.20 40.88
C ALA A 223 34.37 31.83 41.71
N VAL A 224 35.56 32.02 41.12
CA VAL A 224 36.67 32.72 41.78
C VAL A 224 36.33 34.18 42.04
N SER A 225 35.68 34.85 41.10
CA SER A 225 35.22 36.24 41.27
C SER A 225 34.26 36.38 42.45
N GLU A 226 33.27 35.48 42.57
CA GLU A 226 32.33 35.47 43.69
C GLU A 226 33.02 35.20 45.03
N LEU A 227 33.96 34.25 45.05
CA LEU A 227 34.77 33.96 46.24
C LEU A 227 35.60 35.17 46.69
N LEU A 228 36.25 35.86 45.75
CA LEU A 228 37.02 37.08 46.03
C LEU A 228 36.11 38.19 46.53
N TRP A 229 34.94 38.37 45.92
CA TRP A 229 33.96 39.37 46.35
C TRP A 229 33.42 39.08 47.76
N LEU A 230 33.13 37.82 48.09
CA LEU A 230 32.72 37.42 49.43
C LEU A 230 33.84 37.61 50.46
N TRP A 231 35.08 37.26 50.10
CA TRP A 231 36.24 37.43 50.98
C TRP A 231 36.52 38.92 51.25
N GLN A 232 36.50 39.76 50.22
CA GLN A 232 36.71 41.20 50.35
C GLN A 232 35.54 41.92 51.04
N SER A 233 34.30 41.48 50.83
CA SER A 233 33.12 42.08 51.47
C SER A 233 32.93 41.63 52.92
N TRP A 234 33.61 40.56 53.36
CA TRP A 234 33.58 40.07 54.75
C TRP A 234 33.85 41.16 55.82
N PRO A 235 34.94 41.95 55.77
CA PRO A 235 35.21 42.99 56.77
C PRO A 235 34.14 44.10 56.80
N VAL A 236 33.56 44.45 55.65
CA VAL A 236 32.49 45.45 55.57
C VAL A 236 31.19 44.91 56.15
N ARG A 237 30.90 43.63 55.92
CA ARG A 237 29.72 42.95 56.50
C ARG A 237 29.85 42.80 58.01
N GLU A 238 31.04 42.55 58.53
CA GLU A 238 31.31 42.49 59.97
C GLU A 238 31.12 43.87 60.63
N ALA A 239 31.58 44.96 59.97
CA ALA A 239 31.39 46.33 60.46
C ALA A 239 29.93 46.81 60.45
N LEU A 240 29.08 46.20 59.61
CA LEU A 240 27.65 46.50 59.51
C LEU A 240 26.78 45.57 60.37
N ARG A 241 27.37 44.65 61.16
CA ARG A 241 26.60 43.85 62.12
C ARG A 241 26.10 44.74 63.26
N PRO A 242 24.80 44.65 63.61
CA PRO A 242 24.16 45.54 64.59
C PRO A 242 24.75 45.44 66.01
N ASP A 243 25.51 44.40 66.33
CA ASP A 243 26.17 44.24 67.63
C ASP A 243 27.32 45.25 67.86
N ALA A 244 27.91 45.80 66.80
CA ALA A 244 28.93 46.84 66.91
C ALA A 244 28.35 48.22 67.27
N LEU A 245 27.08 48.47 66.95
CA LEU A 245 26.41 49.75 67.19
C LEU A 245 25.80 49.87 68.60
N SER A 246 25.70 48.77 69.35
CA SER A 246 25.24 48.75 70.75
C SER A 246 26.39 48.94 71.76
N ALA A 247 27.65 48.78 71.34
CA ALA A 247 28.83 48.99 72.19
C ALA A 247 29.27 50.46 72.32
N SER A 248 28.78 51.36 71.45
CA SER A 248 29.12 52.80 71.46
C SER A 248 28.05 53.69 72.12
N THR A 249 26.99 53.11 72.71
CA THR A 249 25.95 53.81 73.47
C THR A 249 26.01 53.54 74.98
N ARG A 250 27.22 53.60 75.56
CA ARG A 250 27.45 53.84 76.99
C ARG A 250 28.66 54.73 77.21
#